data_AF-A0A2J8QVA5-F1
#
_entry.id   AF-A0A2J8QVA5-F1
#
_cell.length_a   1.000
_cell.length_b   1.000
_cell.length_c   1.000
_cell.angle_alpha   90.00
_cell.angle_beta   90.00
_cell.angle_gamma   90.00
#
_symmetry.space_group_name_H-M   'P 1'
#
loop_
_entity.id
_entity.type
_entity.pdbx_description
1 polymer ?
#
loop_
_entity_poly.entity_id
_entity_poly.type
_entity_poly.pdbx_seq_one_letter_code
_entity_poly.pdbx_strand_id
1 'polypeptide(L)'
;MKWKTVSTIFLVVVLYLIIGATVFKALEQPHEISQRTTIVIQKQTFISQHSCVNSTELDELIQQIVAAINAGIIPLGNTSNQISHWDLGSSFFFAGTVITTIGFGNISPRTEGGKIFC
;
A
#
# COMPACT_ATOMS: atom_id res chain seq x y z
N MET A 1 21.77 -32.17 19.66
CA MET A 1 21.78 -32.35 18.19
C MET A 1 20.76 -31.45 17.47
N LYS A 2 19.52 -31.32 17.97
CA LYS A 2 18.47 -30.47 17.37
C LYS A 2 18.85 -28.99 17.20
N TRP A 3 19.54 -28.37 18.16
CA TRP A 3 19.95 -26.96 18.10
C TRP A 3 20.92 -26.65 16.95
N LYS A 4 21.87 -27.55 16.68
CA LYS A 4 22.81 -27.39 15.55
C LYS A 4 22.03 -27.38 14.23
N THR A 5 21.07 -28.29 14.06
CA THR A 5 20.19 -28.33 12.87
C THR A 5 19.34 -27.08 12.73
N VAL A 6 18.72 -26.59 13.81
CA VAL A 6 17.93 -25.34 13.78
C VAL A 6 18.81 -24.15 13.41
N SER A 7 20.02 -24.05 13.98
CA SER A 7 20.96 -22.98 13.64
C SER A 7 21.40 -23.04 12.18
N THR A 8 21.61 -24.23 11.61
CA THR A 8 21.93 -24.38 10.18
C THR A 8 20.76 -23.95 9.31
N ILE A 9 19.54 -24.40 9.60
CA ILE A 9 18.33 -24.02 8.83
C ILE A 9 18.13 -22.50 8.89
N PHE A 10 18.30 -21.89 10.06
CA PHE A 10 18.19 -20.44 10.23
C PHE A 10 19.17 -19.70 9.32
N LEU A 11 20.43 -20.10 9.27
CA LEU A 11 21.43 -19.48 8.39
C LEU A 11 21.08 -19.64 6.90
N VAL A 12 20.55 -20.81 6.50
CA VAL A 12 20.08 -21.04 5.13
C VAL A 12 18.90 -20.13 4.79
N VAL A 13 17.94 -19.96 5.69
CA VAL A 13 16.81 -19.05 5.50
C VAL A 13 17.29 -17.61 5.38
N VAL A 14 18.21 -17.17 6.24
CA VAL A 14 18.80 -15.82 6.15
C VAL A 14 19.49 -15.62 4.80
N LEU A 15 20.28 -16.60 4.33
CA LEU A 15 20.93 -16.51 3.02
C LEU A 15 19.90 -16.44 1.88
N TYR A 16 18.84 -17.26 1.95
CA TYR A 16 17.75 -17.23 0.98
C TYR A 16 17.07 -15.86 0.94
N LEU A 17 16.80 -15.25 2.09
CA LEU A 17 16.22 -13.90 2.17
C LEU A 17 17.15 -12.82 1.60
N ILE A 18 18.47 -12.92 1.83
CA ILE A 18 19.45 -11.99 1.25
C ILE A 18 19.44 -12.09 -0.28
N ILE A 19 19.49 -13.31 -0.82
CA ILE A 19 19.44 -13.53 -2.26
C ILE A 19 18.13 -12.97 -2.83
N GLY A 20 16.98 -13.33 -2.23
CA GLY A 20 15.68 -12.81 -2.64
C GLY A 20 15.61 -11.29 -2.63
N ALA A 21 16.10 -10.64 -1.56
CA ALA A 21 16.14 -9.19 -1.46
C ALA A 21 16.98 -8.54 -2.57
N THR A 22 18.16 -9.10 -2.90
CA THR A 22 18.98 -8.58 -3.99
C THR A 22 18.34 -8.76 -5.36
N VAL A 23 17.66 -9.88 -5.60
CA VAL A 23 16.93 -10.15 -6.85
C VAL A 23 15.76 -9.17 -7.00
N PHE A 24 14.90 -9.04 -5.99
CA PHE A 24 13.79 -8.09 -6.05
C PHE A 24 14.28 -6.65 -6.19
N LYS A 25 15.33 -6.25 -5.48
CA LYS A 25 15.92 -4.92 -5.66
C LYS A 25 16.38 -4.70 -7.11
N ALA A 26 17.08 -5.66 -7.70
CA ALA A 26 17.56 -5.55 -9.08
C ALA A 26 16.42 -5.45 -10.09
N LEU A 27 15.31 -6.13 -9.84
CA LEU A 27 14.14 -6.16 -10.73
C LEU A 27 13.23 -4.92 -10.54
N GLU A 28 12.92 -4.55 -9.31
CA GLU A 28 11.88 -3.56 -8.99
C GLU A 28 12.42 -2.12 -8.88
N GLN A 29 13.64 -1.93 -8.38
CA GLN A 29 14.17 -0.59 -8.09
C GLN A 29 14.26 0.30 -9.35
N PRO A 30 14.69 -0.17 -10.54
CA PRO A 30 14.71 0.67 -11.74
C PRO A 30 13.31 1.18 -12.12
N HIS A 31 12.29 0.34 -11.95
CA HIS A 31 10.91 0.70 -12.21
C HIS A 31 10.38 1.71 -11.19
N GLU A 32 10.66 1.51 -9.89
CA GLU A 32 10.30 2.45 -8.82
C GLU A 32 10.89 3.84 -9.08
N ILE A 33 12.17 3.92 -9.45
CA ILE A 33 12.85 5.20 -9.73
C ILE A 33 12.21 5.91 -10.94
N SER A 34 11.85 5.16 -11.98
CA SER A 34 11.18 5.72 -13.16
C SER A 34 9.80 6.30 -12.80
N GLN A 35 8.99 5.56 -12.03
CA GLN A 35 7.69 6.03 -11.56
C GLN A 35 7.82 7.26 -10.65
N ARG A 36 8.78 7.23 -9.71
CA ARG A 36 9.08 8.36 -8.81
C ARG A 36 9.48 9.62 -9.59
N THR A 37 10.31 9.46 -10.61
CA THR A 37 10.76 10.59 -11.43
C THR A 37 9.59 11.14 -12.26
N THR A 38 8.77 10.26 -12.82
CA THR A 38 7.60 10.63 -13.62
C THR A 38 6.59 11.43 -12.79
N ILE A 39 6.25 10.98 -11.57
CA ILE A 39 5.27 11.68 -10.73
C ILE A 39 5.79 13.06 -10.28
N VAL A 40 7.09 13.20 -10.00
CA VAL A 40 7.71 14.49 -9.65
C VAL A 40 7.68 15.44 -10.85
N ILE A 41 7.99 14.96 -12.05
CA ILE A 41 7.91 15.77 -13.28
C ILE A 41 6.47 16.19 -13.56
N GLN A 42 5.49 15.29 -13.40
CA GLN A 42 4.08 15.61 -13.59
C GLN A 42 3.59 16.67 -12.60
N LYS A 43 3.93 16.54 -11.31
CA LYS A 43 3.63 17.56 -10.29
C LYS A 43 4.24 18.91 -10.66
N GLN A 44 5.51 18.94 -11.05
CA GLN A 44 6.20 20.18 -11.43
C GLN A 44 5.58 20.82 -12.68
N THR A 45 5.17 20.00 -13.65
CA THR A 45 4.49 20.44 -14.87
C THR A 45 3.13 21.05 -14.54
N PHE A 46 2.37 20.45 -13.61
CA PHE A 46 1.10 20.99 -13.16
C PHE A 46 1.27 22.37 -12.50
N ILE A 47 2.24 22.51 -11.61
CA ILE A 47 2.54 23.79 -10.92
C ILE A 47 2.98 24.86 -11.92
N SER A 48 3.81 24.53 -12.91
CA SER A 48 4.26 25.50 -13.92
C SER A 48 3.14 25.95 -14.85
N GLN A 49 2.18 25.08 -15.14
CA GLN A 49 0.99 25.40 -15.96
C GLN A 49 -0.06 26.20 -15.17
N HIS A 50 -0.08 26.09 -13.84
CA HIS A 50 -1.07 26.73 -12.96
C HIS A 50 -0.38 27.60 -11.92
N SER A 51 0.14 28.75 -12.33
CA SER A 51 0.87 29.69 -11.47
C SER A 51 0.04 30.25 -10.30
N CYS A 52 -1.29 30.12 -10.34
CA CYS A 52 -2.20 30.51 -9.26
C CYS A 52 -2.28 29.47 -8.11
N VAL A 53 -1.72 28.27 -8.28
CA VAL A 53 -1.72 27.22 -7.26
C VAL A 53 -0.42 27.29 -6.45
N ASN A 54 -0.55 27.46 -5.14
CA ASN A 54 0.59 27.44 -4.24
C ASN A 54 1.13 26.01 -4.10
N SER A 55 2.44 25.82 -4.24
CA SER A 55 3.09 24.51 -4.12
C SER A 55 2.86 23.85 -2.76
N THR A 56 2.84 24.64 -1.68
CA THR A 56 2.64 24.12 -0.32
C THR A 56 1.21 23.67 -0.10
N GLU A 57 0.23 24.45 -0.57
CA GLU A 57 -1.19 24.07 -0.48
C GLU A 57 -1.50 22.82 -1.31
N LEU A 58 -0.85 22.67 -2.47
CA LEU A 58 -0.95 21.47 -3.28
C LEU A 58 -0.38 20.23 -2.56
N ASP A 59 0.74 20.38 -1.85
CA ASP A 59 1.32 19.30 -1.06
C ASP A 59 0.42 18.88 0.12
N GLU A 60 -0.17 19.86 0.81
CA GLU A 60 -1.15 19.59 1.87
C GLU A 60 -2.39 18.85 1.32
N LEU A 61 -2.89 19.27 0.15
CA LEU A 61 -4.01 18.59 -0.51
C LEU A 61 -3.65 17.15 -0.89
N ILE A 62 -2.48 16.91 -1.47
CA ILE A 62 -2.00 15.56 -1.80
C ILE A 62 -1.91 14.70 -0.53
N GLN A 63 -1.40 15.25 0.57
CA GLN A 63 -1.30 14.54 1.84
C GLN A 63 -2.69 14.15 2.38
N GLN A 64 -3.68 15.04 2.28
CA GLN A 64 -5.06 14.74 2.68
C GLN A 64 -5.69 13.67 1.78
N ILE A 65 -5.46 13.72 0.46
CA ILE A 65 -5.93 12.71 -0.49
C ILE A 65 -5.32 11.35 -0.17
N VAL A 66 -4.02 11.27 0.08
CA VAL A 66 -3.34 10.01 0.45
C VAL A 66 -3.91 9.45 1.76
N ALA A 67 -4.18 10.29 2.76
CA ALA A 67 -4.82 9.88 4.00
C ALA A 67 -6.24 9.31 3.76
N ALA A 68 -7.02 9.96 2.89
CA ALA A 68 -8.36 9.52 2.51
C ALA A 68 -8.33 8.18 1.74
N ILE A 69 -7.40 8.01 0.79
CA ILE A 69 -7.21 6.75 0.06
C ILE A 69 -6.80 5.63 1.01
N ASN A 70 -5.92 5.90 1.98
CA ASN A 70 -5.58 4.94 3.02
C ASN A 70 -6.81 4.56 3.87
N ALA A 71 -7.78 5.46 4.04
CA ALA A 71 -9.06 5.17 4.67
C ALA A 71 -10.07 4.45 3.75
N GLY A 72 -9.72 4.19 2.48
CA GLY A 72 -10.59 3.53 1.49
C GLY A 72 -11.52 4.50 0.75
N ILE A 73 -11.22 5.79 0.77
CA ILE A 73 -12.02 6.81 0.07
C ILE A 73 -11.37 7.11 -1.27
N ILE A 74 -12.15 7.03 -2.35
CA ILE A 74 -11.70 7.35 -3.72
C ILE A 74 -12.26 8.73 -4.11
N PRO A 75 -11.46 9.81 -4.06
CA PRO A 75 -11.95 11.18 -4.30
C PRO A 75 -11.99 11.52 -5.80
N LEU A 76 -12.64 10.67 -6.60
CA LEU A 76 -12.76 10.84 -8.06
C LEU A 76 -14.22 10.93 -8.49
N GLY A 77 -14.52 11.88 -9.39
CA GLY A 77 -15.83 12.06 -10.03
C GLY A 77 -16.86 12.87 -9.23
N ASN A 78 -17.98 13.21 -9.87
CA ASN A 78 -19.12 13.93 -9.26
C ASN A 78 -20.12 12.98 -8.57
N THR A 79 -19.67 11.79 -8.16
CA THR A 79 -20.54 10.65 -7.92
C THR A 79 -20.77 10.41 -6.45
N SER A 80 -21.97 10.82 -6.01
CA SER A 80 -22.69 10.39 -4.80
C SER A 80 -23.02 8.89 -4.78
N ASN A 81 -22.25 8.04 -5.47
CA ASN A 81 -22.52 6.62 -5.69
C ASN A 81 -21.25 5.80 -5.49
N GLN A 82 -20.52 6.06 -4.40
CA GLN A 82 -19.40 5.24 -3.99
C GLN A 82 -19.91 3.86 -3.52
N ILE A 83 -19.42 2.80 -4.15
CA ILE A 83 -19.67 1.42 -3.70
C ILE A 83 -18.91 1.23 -2.39
N SER A 84 -19.60 0.79 -1.33
CA SER A 84 -19.00 0.57 -0.02
C SER A 84 -17.96 -0.55 -0.09
N HIS A 85 -16.77 -0.34 0.46
CA HIS A 85 -15.79 -1.40 0.68
C HIS A 85 -16.21 -2.41 1.77
N TRP A 86 -17.27 -2.10 2.53
CA TRP A 86 -17.80 -2.92 3.61
C TRP A 86 -19.28 -3.29 3.37
N ASP A 87 -19.67 -3.53 2.12
CA ASP A 87 -20.94 -4.23 1.85
C ASP A 87 -20.85 -5.70 2.30
N LEU A 88 -21.97 -6.41 2.29
CA LEU A 88 -22.02 -7.79 2.78
C LEU A 88 -21.08 -8.73 2.00
N GLY A 89 -20.96 -8.56 0.67
CA GLY A 89 -20.11 -9.37 -0.17
C GLY A 89 -18.62 -9.14 0.08
N SER A 90 -18.18 -7.87 0.12
CA SER A 90 -16.79 -7.55 0.45
C SER A 90 -16.41 -7.90 1.89
N SER A 91 -17.35 -7.75 2.84
CA SER A 91 -17.13 -8.15 4.24
C SER A 91 -16.99 -9.68 4.38
N PHE A 92 -17.81 -10.44 3.64
CA PHE A 92 -17.70 -11.91 3.59
C PHE A 92 -16.38 -12.36 2.97
N PHE A 93 -15.97 -11.72 1.87
CA PHE A 93 -14.66 -11.96 1.25
C PHE A 93 -13.51 -11.68 2.23
N PHE A 94 -13.54 -10.53 2.93
CA PHE A 94 -12.55 -10.19 3.94
C PHE A 94 -12.44 -11.28 5.02
N ALA A 95 -13.57 -11.74 5.58
CA ALA A 95 -13.57 -12.84 6.55
C ALA A 95 -12.92 -14.12 5.98
N GLY A 96 -13.17 -14.42 4.70
CA GLY A 96 -12.49 -15.50 3.98
C GLY A 96 -10.96 -15.33 3.92
N THR A 97 -10.46 -14.12 3.65
CA THR A 97 -9.01 -13.84 3.63
C THR A 97 -8.35 -13.98 5.00
N VAL A 98 -9.11 -13.73 6.09
CA VAL A 98 -8.62 -13.89 7.47
C VAL A 98 -8.45 -15.37 7.81
N ILE A 99 -9.50 -16.19 7.63
CA ILE A 99 -9.45 -17.62 8.00
C ILE A 99 -8.47 -18.43 7.15
N THR A 100 -8.27 -18.03 5.89
CA THR A 100 -7.32 -18.70 4.98
C THR A 100 -5.89 -18.22 5.15
N THR A 101 -5.66 -17.17 5.94
CA THR A 101 -4.35 -16.51 6.11
C THR A 101 -3.75 -15.93 4.82
N ILE A 102 -4.56 -15.81 3.74
CA ILE A 102 -4.14 -15.17 2.49
C ILE A 102 -3.87 -13.68 2.74
N GLY A 103 -4.79 -13.01 3.44
CA GLY A 103 -4.60 -11.64 3.94
C GLY A 103 -4.14 -10.62 2.89
N PHE A 104 -4.87 -10.46 1.78
CA PHE A 104 -4.50 -9.52 0.71
C PHE A 104 -4.23 -8.08 1.18
N GLY A 105 -4.91 -7.62 2.23
CA GLY A 105 -4.66 -6.31 2.86
C GLY A 105 -5.22 -5.09 2.13
N ASN A 106 -5.89 -5.28 1.00
CA ASN A 106 -6.57 -4.21 0.26
C ASN A 106 -7.76 -3.60 1.03
N ILE A 107 -8.42 -4.39 1.88
CA ILE A 107 -9.44 -3.95 2.84
C ILE A 107 -9.01 -4.47 4.22
N SER A 108 -9.01 -3.61 5.24
CA SER A 108 -8.60 -3.97 6.61
C SER A 108 -9.37 -3.16 7.66
N PRO A 109 -9.64 -3.72 8.85
CA PRO A 109 -10.41 -3.05 9.89
C PRO A 109 -9.65 -1.82 10.41
N ARG A 110 -10.29 -0.65 10.29
CA ARG A 110 -9.74 0.62 10.78
C ARG A 110 -10.22 0.97 12.19
N THR A 111 -11.44 0.56 12.55
CA THR A 111 -12.04 0.77 13.87
C THR A 111 -11.40 -0.12 14.92
N GLU A 112 -11.35 0.35 16.16
CA GLU A 112 -10.83 -0.44 17.29
C GLU A 112 -11.60 -1.75 17.47
N GLY A 113 -12.94 -1.69 17.44
CA GLY A 113 -13.79 -2.89 17.53
C GLY A 113 -13.56 -3.90 16.40
N GLY A 114 -13.35 -3.42 15.16
CA GLY A 114 -13.05 -4.31 14.03
C GLY A 114 -11.69 -5.00 14.18
N LYS A 115 -10.69 -4.33 14.75
CA LYS A 115 -9.37 -4.90 15.02
C LYS A 115 -9.38 -5.90 16.18
N ILE A 116 -10.23 -5.68 17.19
CA ILE A 116 -10.39 -6.62 18.32
C ILE A 116 -11.14 -7.89 17.87
N PHE A 117 -12.10 -7.74 16.94
CA PHE A 117 -12.88 -8.85 16.42
C PHE A 117 -12.12 -9.72 15.41
N CYS A 118 -11.27 -9.11 14.59
CA CYS A 118 -10.41 -9.78 13.62
C CYS A 118 -9.32 -10.60 14.32
#